data_AF-A0A0H1BEQ5-F1
#
_entry.id   AF-A0A0H1BEQ5-F1
#
_cell.length_a   1.000
_cell.length_b   1.000
_cell.length_c   1.000
_cell.angle_alpha   90.00
_cell.angle_beta   90.00
_cell.angle_gamma   90.00
#
_symmetry.space_group_name_H-M   'P 1'
#
loop_
_entity.id
_entity.type
_entity.pdbx_description
1 polymer ?
#
loop_
_entity_poly.entity_id
_entity_poly.type
_entity_poly.pdbx_seq_one_letter_code
_entity_poly.pdbx_strand_id
1 'polypeptide(L)'
;MAGVCDTPIPKPQLCSPHLRNVIQASPPCILTSLHPPDYTVFQFGRSANLPPLFSSLFRRNTTFLTSMFVGAFAFEIAFDSISDRIFDSINKGRQWKDIRHQYIQKAEEEE
;
A
#
# COMPACT_ATOMS: atom_id res chain seq x y z
N MET A 1 33.87 11.81 -6.96
CA MET A 1 32.65 11.40 -7.69
C MET A 1 32.95 10.07 -8.36
N ALA A 2 32.43 8.96 -7.83
CA ALA A 2 32.58 7.64 -8.44
C ALA A 2 31.56 7.52 -9.59
N GLY A 3 32.07 7.36 -10.81
CA GLY A 3 31.27 7.22 -12.03
C GLY A 3 30.62 5.84 -12.12
N VAL A 4 29.37 5.82 -12.57
CA VAL A 4 28.59 4.63 -12.89
C VAL A 4 29.17 4.02 -14.18
N CYS A 5 29.35 2.70 -14.19
CA CYS A 5 29.87 1.94 -15.33
C CYS A 5 28.82 1.84 -16.45
N ASP A 6 28.95 2.64 -17.50
CA ASP A 6 28.29 2.40 -18.79
C ASP A 6 29.13 1.42 -19.62
N THR A 7 28.82 0.12 -19.57
CA THR A 7 29.35 -0.83 -20.56
C THR A 7 28.33 -1.02 -21.69
N PRO A 8 28.72 -0.86 -22.97
CA PRO A 8 27.81 -1.11 -24.09
C PRO A 8 27.58 -2.61 -24.29
N ILE A 9 26.30 -3.01 -24.30
CA ILE A 9 25.85 -4.37 -24.60
C ILE A 9 26.18 -4.70 -26.07
N PRO A 10 26.98 -5.74 -26.37
CA PRO A 10 27.26 -6.11 -27.76
C PRO A 10 26.01 -6.71 -28.41
N LYS A 11 25.62 -6.16 -29.57
CA LYS A 11 24.52 -6.71 -30.38
C LYS A 11 24.92 -8.09 -30.92
N PRO A 12 24.02 -9.09 -30.91
CA PRO A 12 24.33 -10.42 -31.44
C PRO A 12 24.57 -10.33 -32.96
N GLN A 13 25.76 -10.77 -33.39
CA GLN A 13 26.07 -10.94 -34.81
C GLN A 13 25.35 -12.19 -35.32
N LEU A 14 24.33 -12.01 -36.16
CA LEU A 14 23.54 -13.10 -36.72
C LEU A 14 24.33 -13.80 -37.85
N CYS A 15 25.17 -14.77 -37.49
CA CYS A 15 25.92 -15.61 -38.43
C CYS A 15 25.03 -16.73 -39.01
N SER A 16 24.23 -16.44 -40.05
CA SER A 16 23.89 -17.47 -41.05
C SER A 16 23.29 -16.88 -42.34
N PRO A 17 23.91 -17.07 -43.52
CA PRO A 17 23.36 -16.57 -44.78
C PRO A 17 22.23 -17.42 -45.37
N HIS A 18 21.84 -18.55 -44.74
CA HIS A 18 20.93 -19.53 -45.37
C HIS A 18 19.43 -19.36 -45.05
N LEU A 19 19.04 -18.36 -44.24
CA LEU A 19 17.62 -18.10 -43.89
C LEU A 19 17.06 -16.82 -44.54
N ARG A 20 17.66 -16.36 -45.65
CA ARG A 20 17.25 -15.11 -46.32
C ARG A 20 16.11 -15.28 -47.35
N ASN A 21 15.60 -16.51 -47.59
CA ASN A 21 14.72 -16.79 -48.74
C ASN A 21 13.32 -17.38 -48.41
N VAL A 22 12.78 -17.20 -47.20
CA VAL A 22 11.40 -17.63 -46.88
C VAL A 22 10.43 -16.43 -46.70
N ILE A 23 10.87 -15.19 -46.91
CA ILE A 23 10.03 -13.97 -46.75
C ILE A 23 9.68 -13.31 -48.09
N GLN A 24 9.53 -14.07 -49.18
CA GLN A 24 9.14 -13.49 -50.48
C GLN A 24 8.05 -14.28 -51.21
N ALA A 25 7.06 -14.78 -50.48
CA ALA A 25 5.84 -15.34 -51.07
C ALA A 25 4.63 -15.07 -50.17
N SER A 26 4.26 -13.80 -50.03
CA SER A 26 2.91 -13.41 -49.61
C SER A 26 2.39 -12.35 -50.61
N PRO A 27 1.27 -12.60 -51.30
CA PRO A 27 0.76 -11.70 -52.33
C PRO A 27 0.29 -10.36 -51.74
N PRO A 28 0.40 -9.26 -52.49
CA PRO A 28 -0.05 -7.95 -52.04
C PRO A 28 -1.59 -7.89 -52.06
N CYS A 29 -2.14 -7.48 -50.93
CA CYS A 29 -3.40 -6.73 -50.85
C CYS A 29 -4.64 -7.41 -51.48
N ILE A 30 -5.28 -8.32 -50.74
CA ILE A 30 -6.75 -8.33 -50.73
C ILE A 30 -7.20 -7.28 -49.72
N LEU A 31 -7.70 -6.20 -50.29
CA LEU A 31 -8.37 -5.07 -49.66
C LEU A 31 -9.78 -5.53 -49.23
N THR A 32 -9.89 -6.27 -48.12
CA THR A 32 -11.13 -6.28 -47.34
C THR A 32 -10.98 -5.25 -46.23
N SER A 33 -11.65 -4.13 -46.46
CA SER A 33 -12.21 -3.28 -45.42
C SER A 33 -12.84 -4.14 -44.33
N LEU A 34 -12.11 -4.41 -43.25
CA LEU A 34 -12.72 -4.71 -41.96
C LEU A 34 -12.44 -3.51 -41.07
N HIS A 35 -13.50 -2.76 -40.86
CA HIS A 35 -13.65 -1.72 -39.85
C HIS A 35 -13.40 -2.34 -38.45
N PRO A 36 -12.46 -1.82 -37.65
CA PRO A 36 -12.78 -1.73 -36.23
C PRO A 36 -12.55 -0.31 -35.69
N PRO A 37 -13.59 0.51 -35.61
CA PRO A 37 -14.00 1.16 -34.39
C PRO A 37 -15.10 0.25 -33.85
N ASP A 38 -14.76 -0.67 -32.97
CA ASP A 38 -15.08 -0.39 -31.58
C ASP A 38 -13.95 -0.89 -30.69
N TYR A 39 -12.88 -0.11 -30.54
CA TYR A 39 -12.10 -0.17 -29.30
C TYR A 39 -12.98 0.44 -28.20
N THR A 40 -14.00 -0.28 -27.75
CA THR A 40 -14.62 0.04 -26.47
C THR A 40 -13.54 -0.14 -25.41
N VAL A 41 -12.91 0.97 -25.09
CA VAL A 41 -12.18 1.21 -23.85
C VAL A 41 -12.99 0.60 -22.71
N PHE A 42 -12.40 -0.38 -22.03
CA PHE A 42 -12.77 -0.78 -20.67
C PHE A 42 -14.26 -1.10 -20.44
N GLN A 43 -14.75 -2.22 -20.97
CA GLN A 43 -15.82 -2.97 -20.31
C GLN A 43 -15.24 -3.85 -19.20
N PHE A 44 -14.58 -3.24 -18.20
CA PHE A 44 -14.30 -3.94 -16.94
C PHE A 44 -15.61 -4.01 -16.14
N GLY A 45 -16.45 -4.97 -16.54
CA GLY A 45 -17.44 -5.53 -15.67
C GLY A 45 -16.75 -6.09 -14.43
N ARG A 46 -16.77 -5.34 -13.34
CA ARG A 46 -16.42 -5.84 -12.01
C ARG A 46 -17.48 -5.41 -11.02
N SER A 47 -18.66 -6.00 -11.13
CA SER A 47 -19.66 -5.95 -10.06
C SER A 47 -19.25 -6.92 -8.96
N ALA A 48 -18.22 -6.55 -8.20
CA ALA A 48 -18.00 -7.09 -6.86
C ALA A 48 -18.49 -6.01 -5.90
N ASN A 49 -19.63 -6.23 -5.25
CA ASN A 49 -20.21 -5.34 -4.24
C ASN A 49 -19.37 -5.33 -2.96
N LEU A 50 -18.14 -4.83 -3.06
CA LEU A 50 -17.35 -4.46 -1.89
C LEU A 50 -17.71 -3.02 -1.52
N PRO A 51 -17.83 -2.69 -0.22
CA PRO A 51 -18.04 -1.31 0.18
C PRO A 51 -16.93 -0.43 -0.44
N PRO A 52 -17.27 0.76 -0.97
CA PRO A 52 -16.34 1.58 -1.75
C PRO A 52 -15.06 1.97 -0.97
N LEU A 53 -15.14 1.94 0.36
CA LEU A 53 -14.00 2.17 1.25
C LEU A 53 -12.95 1.05 1.18
N PHE A 54 -13.37 -0.21 1.15
CA PHE A 54 -12.45 -1.36 1.13
C PHE A 54 -11.70 -1.44 -0.21
N SER A 55 -12.41 -1.22 -1.32
CA SER A 55 -11.79 -1.20 -2.65
C SER A 55 -10.86 -0.01 -2.87
N SER A 56 -11.03 1.09 -2.13
CA SER A 56 -10.13 2.25 -2.18
C SER A 56 -8.85 2.05 -1.35
N LEU A 57 -8.96 1.49 -0.15
CA LEU A 57 -7.83 1.34 0.78
C LEU A 57 -6.90 0.16 0.43
N PHE A 58 -7.45 -0.96 -0.03
CA PHE A 58 -6.70 -2.21 -0.20
C PHE A 58 -6.32 -2.54 -1.65
N ARG A 59 -6.76 -1.76 -2.65
CA ARG A 59 -6.48 -2.04 -4.08
C ARG A 59 -5.14 -1.49 -4.57
N ARG A 60 -4.59 -0.48 -3.90
CA ARG A 60 -3.31 0.15 -4.27
C ARG A 60 -2.28 -0.14 -3.18
N ASN A 61 -1.15 -0.75 -3.55
CA ASN A 61 -0.09 -1.12 -2.59
C ASN A 61 0.42 0.08 -1.77
N THR A 62 0.54 1.25 -2.40
CA THR A 62 0.95 2.49 -1.71
C THR A 62 -0.08 2.93 -0.68
N THR A 63 -1.37 2.98 -1.06
CA THR A 63 -2.48 3.34 -0.16
C THR A 63 -2.57 2.38 1.01
N PHE A 64 -2.41 1.08 0.77
CA PHE A 64 -2.40 0.06 1.81
C PHE A 64 -1.32 0.31 2.87
N LEU A 65 -0.05 0.47 2.45
CA LEU A 65 1.04 0.73 3.38
C LEU A 65 0.86 2.04 4.16
N THR A 66 0.40 3.11 3.48
CA THR A 66 0.11 4.38 4.18
C THR A 66 -1.00 4.24 5.21
N SER A 67 -2.05 3.47 4.90
CA SER A 67 -3.14 3.22 5.84
C SER A 67 -2.70 2.44 7.07
N MET A 68 -1.73 1.52 6.93
CA MET A 68 -1.15 0.79 8.05
C MET A 68 -0.34 1.71 8.97
N PHE A 69 0.49 2.59 8.43
CA PHE A 69 1.24 3.54 9.25
C PHE A 69 0.32 4.53 9.97
N VAL A 70 -0.63 5.13 9.25
CA VAL A 70 -1.62 6.04 9.85
C VAL A 70 -2.47 5.32 10.89
N GLY A 71 -2.90 4.10 10.57
CA GLY A 71 -3.67 3.25 11.47
C GLY A 71 -2.90 2.90 12.73
N ALA A 72 -1.61 2.59 12.63
CA ALA A 72 -0.76 2.28 13.79
C ALA A 72 -0.63 3.47 14.74
N PHE A 73 -0.34 4.68 14.24
CA PHE A 73 -0.26 5.86 15.09
C PHE A 73 -1.60 6.25 15.71
N ALA A 74 -2.68 6.17 14.93
CA ALA A 74 -4.02 6.43 15.45
C ALA A 74 -4.42 5.39 16.52
N PHE A 75 -4.06 4.12 16.30
CA PHE A 75 -4.32 3.04 17.24
C PHE A 75 -3.53 3.21 18.53
N GLU A 76 -2.23 3.55 18.47
CA GLU A 76 -1.40 3.81 19.66
C GLU A 76 -2.06 4.83 20.60
N ILE A 77 -2.38 6.01 20.07
CA ILE A 77 -2.98 7.11 20.86
C ILE A 77 -4.32 6.68 21.47
N ALA A 78 -5.16 6.00 20.69
CA ALA A 78 -6.45 5.54 21.17
C ALA A 78 -6.31 4.43 22.21
N PHE A 79 -5.42 3.47 21.97
CA PHE A 79 -5.24 2.29 22.81
C PHE A 79 -4.67 2.66 24.17
N ASP A 80 -3.66 3.54 24.24
CA ASP A 80 -3.11 4.03 25.51
C ASP A 80 -4.19 4.69 26.36
N SER A 81 -4.93 5.65 25.79
CA SER A 81 -5.96 6.37 26.55
C SER A 81 -7.11 5.47 27.00
N ILE A 82 -7.50 4.48 26.19
CA ILE A 82 -8.59 3.56 26.53
C ILE A 82 -8.11 2.58 27.60
N SER A 83 -6.92 2.03 27.45
CA SER A 83 -6.36 1.03 28.36
C SER A 83 -6.17 1.62 29.76
N ASP A 84 -5.63 2.85 29.85
CA ASP A 84 -5.52 3.57 31.12
C ASP A 84 -6.89 3.75 31.77
N ARG A 85 -7.91 4.18 31.02
CA ARG A 85 -9.27 4.37 31.57
C ARG A 85 -9.89 3.07 32.07
N ILE A 86 -9.69 1.97 31.34
CA ILE A 86 -10.18 0.65 31.76
C ILE A 86 -9.46 0.22 33.05
N PHE A 87 -8.14 0.33 33.07
CA PHE A 87 -7.33 -0.04 34.23
C PHE A 87 -7.69 0.79 35.46
N ASP A 88 -7.86 2.10 35.27
CA ASP A 88 -8.26 3.05 36.29
C ASP A 88 -9.62 2.70 36.87
N SER A 89 -10.54 2.29 36.01
CA SER A 89 -11.88 1.93 36.43
C SER A 89 -11.93 0.63 37.22
N ILE A 90 -11.06 -0.33 36.89
CA ILE A 90 -11.00 -1.63 37.58
C ILE A 90 -10.27 -1.51 38.92
N ASN A 91 -9.27 -0.62 39.02
CA ASN A 91 -8.40 -0.51 40.21
C ASN A 91 -8.70 0.74 41.06
N LYS A 92 -9.92 1.29 40.99
CA LYS A 92 -10.31 2.47 41.80
C LYS A 92 -10.04 2.22 43.28
N GLY A 93 -9.41 3.19 43.95
CA GLY A 93 -9.11 3.13 45.38
C GLY A 93 -7.89 2.29 45.76
N ARG A 94 -7.24 1.59 44.81
CA ARG A 94 -5.95 0.90 45.03
C ARG A 94 -4.77 1.59 44.35
N GLN A 95 -5.04 2.63 43.56
CA GLN A 95 -4.01 3.31 42.80
C GLN A 95 -3.33 4.38 43.64
N TRP A 96 -2.01 4.53 43.46
CA TRP A 96 -1.25 5.57 44.16
C TRP A 96 -1.84 6.96 43.92
N LYS A 97 -2.33 7.27 42.72
CA LYS A 97 -2.98 8.56 42.43
C LYS A 97 -4.21 8.84 43.28
N ASP A 98 -4.93 7.80 43.71
CA ASP A 98 -6.10 7.94 44.58
C ASP A 98 -5.70 8.05 46.05
N ILE A 99 -4.53 7.56 46.46
CA ILE A 99 -4.12 7.50 47.89
C ILE A 99 -3.09 8.59 48.24
N ARG A 100 -2.33 9.09 47.26
CA ARG A 100 -1.22 10.04 47.42
C ARG A 100 -1.59 11.28 48.23
N HIS A 101 -2.82 11.80 48.06
CA HIS A 101 -3.26 13.01 48.75
C HIS A 101 -3.23 12.85 50.29
N GLN A 102 -3.49 11.66 50.81
CA GLN A 102 -3.49 11.37 52.24
C GLN A 102 -2.08 11.42 52.85
N TYR A 103 -1.05 11.11 52.05
CA TYR A 103 0.34 11.11 52.52
C TYR A 103 0.99 12.49 52.46
N ILE A 104 0.62 13.31 51.47
CA ILE A 104 1.13 14.69 51.36
C ILE A 104 0.57 15.55 52.49
N GLN A 105 -0.73 15.43 52.80
CA GLN A 105 -1.36 16.19 53.88
C GLN A 105 -0.77 15.83 55.26
N LYS A 106 -0.55 14.54 55.53
CA LYS A 106 0.10 14.11 56.77
C LYS A 106 1.52 14.64 56.92
N ALA A 107 2.26 14.79 55.82
CA ALA A 107 3.60 15.35 55.87
C ALA A 107 3.62 16.86 56.17
N GLU A 108 2.56 17.61 55.82
CA GLU A 108 2.44 19.05 56.09
C GLU A 108 1.90 19.32 57.51
N GLU A 109 1.10 18.43 58.09
CA GLU A 109 0.61 18.55 59.47
C GLU A 109 1.65 18.17 60.54
N GLU A 110 2.72 17.45 60.18
CA GLU A 110 3.81 17.04 61.08
C GLU A 110 4.99 18.02 61.12
N GLU A 111 4.98 19.08 60.30
CA GLU A 111 5.94 20.20 60.30
C GLU A 111 5.40 21.42 61.07
#